data_AF-A0A958P8L7-F1
#
_entry.id   AF-A0A958P8L7-F1
#
_cell.length_a   1.000
_cell.length_b   1.000
_cell.length_c   1.000
_cell.angle_alpha   90.00
_cell.angle_beta   90.00
_cell.angle_gamma   90.00
#
_symmetry.space_group_name_H-M   'P 1'
#
loop_
_entity.id
_entity.type
_entity.pdbx_description
1 polymer ?
#
loop_
_entity_poly.entity_id
_entity_poly.type
_entity_poly.pdbx_seq_one_letter_code
_entity_poly.pdbx_strand_id
1 'polypeptide(L)' 'MKIDKNSAAFMGLGFELLAITVIGVYLGQYIDKTYEIKGLATVGLVLGGLGGWAYHLVVLIKKYEREKQIDKPESHEN' A
#
# COMPACT_ATOMS: atom_id res chain seq x y z
N MET A 1 10.68 -3.38 -24.27
CA MET A 1 10.47 -2.25 -23.34
C MET A 1 11.12 -2.63 -22.01
N LYS A 2 12.18 -1.95 -21.58
CA LYS A 2 12.82 -2.23 -20.27
C LYS A 2 12.00 -1.50 -19.21
N ILE A 3 11.38 -2.23 -18.29
CA ILE A 3 10.68 -1.63 -17.15
C ILE A 3 11.74 -1.14 -16.16
N ASP A 4 11.73 0.15 -15.85
CA ASP A 4 12.60 0.71 -14.83
C ASP A 4 12.09 0.36 -13.42
N LYS A 5 12.99 0.34 -12.43
CA LYS A 5 12.68 -0.05 -11.05
C LYS A 5 11.59 0.82 -10.42
N ASN A 6 11.50 2.10 -10.80
CA ASN A 6 10.52 3.02 -10.24
C ASN A 6 9.12 2.75 -10.83
N SER A 7 9.04 2.46 -12.14
CA SER A 7 7.82 2.02 -12.82
C SER A 7 7.30 0.70 -12.26
N ALA A 8 8.18 -0.26 -11.98
CA ALA A 8 7.79 -1.52 -11.33
C ALA A 8 7.23 -1.30 -9.91
N ALA A 9 7.87 -0.43 -9.11
CA ALA A 9 7.39 -0.07 -7.78
C ALA A 9 6.03 0.64 -7.81
N PHE A 10 5.86 1.59 -8.75
CA PHE A 10 4.59 2.30 -8.92
C PHE A 10 3.46 1.36 -9.36
N MET A 11 3.75 0.44 -10.27
CA MET A 11 2.80 -0.59 -10.69
C MET A 11 2.41 -1.50 -9.51
N GLY A 12 3.39 -1.88 -8.67
CA GLY A 12 3.15 -2.64 -7.44
C GLY A 12 2.17 -1.94 -6.49
N LEU A 13 2.38 -0.64 -6.22
CA LEU A 13 1.49 0.16 -5.38
C LEU A 13 0.06 0.23 -5.92
N GLY A 14 -0.10 0.34 -7.24
CA GLY A 14 -1.41 0.30 -7.90
C GLY A 14 -2.10 -1.05 -7.74
N PHE A 15 -1.36 -2.15 -7.90
CA PHE A 15 -1.88 -3.51 -7.69
C PHE A 15 -2.29 -3.76 -6.24
N GLU A 16 -1.52 -3.27 -5.26
CA GLU A 16 -1.90 -3.38 -3.85
C GLU A 16 -3.22 -2.69 -3.55
N LEU A 17 -3.41 -1.46 -4.06
CA LEU A 17 -4.65 -0.72 -3.87
C LEU A 17 -5.87 -1.44 -4.48
N LEU A 18 -5.68 -2.00 -5.69
CA LEU A 18 -6.68 -2.82 -6.36
C LEU A 18 -7.01 -4.08 -5.56
N ALA A 19 -5.97 -4.81 -5.12
CA ALA A 19 -6.12 -6.03 -4.35
C ALA A 19 -6.86 -5.77 -3.02
N ILE A 20 -6.49 -4.74 -2.29
CA ILE A 20 -7.14 -4.34 -1.03
C ILE A 20 -8.61 -4.01 -1.25
N THR A 21 -8.92 -3.29 -2.32
CA THR A 21 -10.30 -2.92 -2.65
C THR A 21 -11.13 -4.14 -3.01
N VAL A 22 -10.63 -5.00 -3.91
CA VAL A 22 -11.35 -6.22 -4.35
C VAL A 22 -11.54 -7.18 -3.18
N ILE A 23 -10.49 -7.45 -2.41
CA ILE A 23 -10.54 -8.35 -1.25
C ILE A 23 -11.44 -7.76 -0.16
N GLY A 24 -11.29 -6.48 0.16
CA GLY A 24 -12.07 -5.80 1.19
C GLY A 24 -13.56 -5.78 0.87
N VAL A 25 -13.93 -5.53 -0.38
CA VAL A 25 -15.33 -5.58 -0.83
C VAL A 25 -15.86 -7.01 -0.80
N TYR A 26 -15.14 -7.98 -1.36
CA TYR A 26 -15.64 -9.35 -1.43
C TYR A 26 -15.78 -10.00 -0.05
N LEU A 27 -14.75 -9.86 0.79
CA LEU A 27 -14.75 -10.38 2.16
C LEU A 27 -15.75 -9.63 3.03
N GLY A 28 -15.83 -8.30 2.88
CA GLY A 28 -16.80 -7.46 3.56
C GLY A 28 -18.23 -7.89 3.26
N GLN A 29 -18.58 -8.07 2.00
CA GLN A 29 -19.91 -8.53 1.60
C GLN A 29 -20.23 -9.93 2.14
N TYR A 30 -19.24 -10.82 2.19
CA TYR A 30 -19.41 -12.15 2.78
C TYR A 30 -19.73 -12.06 4.28
N ILE A 31 -18.99 -11.24 5.02
CA ILE A 31 -19.23 -11.02 6.46
C ILE A 31 -20.56 -10.30 6.68
N ASP A 32 -20.86 -9.26 5.90
CA ASP A 32 -22.11 -8.52 5.98
C ASP A 32 -23.33 -9.42 5.75
N LYS A 33 -23.24 -10.39 4.83
CA LYS A 33 -24.28 -11.40 4.63
C LYS A 33 -24.39 -12.41 5.77
N THR A 34 -23.26 -12.76 6.39
CA THR A 34 -23.22 -13.76 7.48
C THR A 34 -23.75 -13.21 8.79
N TYR A 35 -23.49 -11.93 9.07
CA TYR A 35 -23.85 -11.28 10.34
C TYR A 35 -24.98 -10.24 10.20
N GLU A 36 -25.56 -10.09 9.01
CA GLU A 36 -26.64 -9.14 8.70
C GLU A 36 -26.33 -7.66 9.03
N ILE A 37 -25.06 -7.29 9.09
CA ILE A 37 -24.57 -5.97 9.54
C ILE A 37 -24.62 -4.88 8.46
N LYS A 38 -25.51 -5.00 7.48
CA LYS A 38 -25.93 -3.96 6.51
C LYS A 38 -24.79 -3.15 5.84
N GLY A 39 -23.64 -3.77 5.57
CA GLY A 39 -22.54 -3.13 4.85
C GLY A 39 -21.44 -2.55 5.74
N LEU A 40 -21.59 -2.62 7.07
CA LEU A 40 -20.59 -2.11 8.01
C LEU A 40 -19.26 -2.84 7.90
N ALA A 41 -19.25 -4.16 7.67
CA ALA A 41 -18.01 -4.90 7.47
C ALA A 41 -17.32 -4.52 6.17
N THR A 42 -18.08 -4.35 5.08
CA THR A 42 -17.54 -3.86 3.80
C THR A 42 -16.87 -2.51 3.97
N VAL A 43 -17.56 -1.54 4.58
CA VAL A 43 -16.99 -0.20 4.80
C VAL A 43 -15.77 -0.27 5.72
N GLY A 44 -15.87 -1.01 6.82
CA GLY A 44 -14.78 -1.14 7.80
C GLY A 44 -13.53 -1.79 7.21
N LEU A 45 -13.68 -2.87 6.43
CA LEU A 45 -12.54 -3.55 5.81
C LEU A 45 -11.90 -2.72 4.70
N VAL A 46 -12.70 -2.03 3.88
CA VAL A 46 -12.14 -1.15 2.83
C VAL A 46 -11.43 0.03 3.47
N LEU A 47 -12.06 0.74 4.42
CA LEU A 47 -11.42 1.88 5.08
C LEU A 47 -10.19 1.46 5.90
N GLY A 48 -10.27 0.35 6.62
CA GLY A 48 -9.14 -0.21 7.37
C GLY A 48 -8.00 -0.62 6.44
N GLY A 49 -8.31 -1.26 5.31
CA GLY A 49 -7.34 -1.63 4.29
C GLY A 49 -6.67 -0.42 3.64
N LEU A 50 -7.44 0.59 3.27
CA LEU A 50 -6.91 1.86 2.74
C LEU A 50 -6.04 2.59 3.77
N GLY A 51 -6.45 2.60 5.04
CA GLY A 51 -5.65 3.17 6.12
C GLY A 51 -4.32 2.44 6.32
N GLY A 52 -4.36 1.10 6.34
CA GLY A 52 -3.16 0.27 6.40
C GLY A 52 -2.23 0.47 5.20
N TRP A 53 -2.80 0.58 4.00
CA TRP A 53 -2.05 0.88 2.78
C TRP A 53 -1.39 2.26 2.82
N ALA A 54 -2.12 3.29 3.26
CA ALA A 54 -1.56 4.63 3.40
C ALA A 54 -0.39 4.66 4.41
N TYR A 55 -0.53 3.94 5.52
CA TYR A 55 0.56 3.76 6.47
C TYR A 55 1.77 3.05 5.83
N HIS A 56 1.54 1.97 5.09
CA HIS A 56 2.58 1.24 4.37
C HIS A 56 3.33 2.14 3.38
N LEU A 57 2.60 2.97 2.63
CA LEU A 57 3.17 3.93 1.68
C LEU A 57 4.10 4.94 2.38
N VAL A 58 3.67 5.50 3.51
CA VAL A 58 4.51 6.43 4.31
C VAL A 58 5.78 5.76 4.81
N VAL A 59 5.70 4.49 5.24
CA VAL A 59 6.88 3.72 5.67
C VAL A 59 7.85 3.49 4.51
N LEU A 60 7.34 3.14 3.32
CA LEU A 60 8.13 2.95 2.11
C LEU A 60 8.87 4.23 1.69
N ILE A 61 8.18 5.37 1.70
CA ILE A 61 8.78 6.67 1.37
C ILE A 61 9.90 7.00 2.36
N LYS A 62 9.65 6.88 3.67
CA LYS A 62 10.67 7.12 4.72
C LYS A 62 11.87 6.16 4.63
N LYS A 63 11.65 4.94 4.15
CA LYS A 63 12.73 3.96 3.93
C LYS A 63 13.57 4.36 2.71
N TYR A 64 12.91 4.71 1.61
CA TYR A 64 13.57 5.13 0.38
C TYR A 64 14.38 6.43 0.55
N GLU A 65 13.88 7.40 1.31
CA GLU A 65 14.62 8.61 1.66
C GLU A 65 15.88 8.31 2.46
N ARG A 66 15.81 7.39 3.43
CA ARG A 66 16.98 6.95 4.22
C ARG A 66 18.00 6.22 3.36
N GLU A 67 17.56 5.31 2.50
CA GLU A 67 18.46 4.60 1.59
C GLU A 67 19.20 5.56 0.65
N LYS A 68 18.51 6.60 0.13
CA LYS A 68 19.14 7.66 -0.67
C LYS A 68 20.15 8.52 0.10
N GLN A 69 19.96 8.73 1.40
CA GLN A 69 20.92 9.48 2.22
C GLN A 69 22.15 8.65 2.58
N ILE A 70 21.97 7.34 2.82
CA ILE A 70 23.06 6.40 3.14
C ILE A 70 23.96 6.13 1.92
N ASP A 71 23.45 6.24 0.70
CA ASP A 71 24.23 6.07 -0.55
C ASP A 71 25.08 7.32 -0.90
N LYS A 72 25.04 8.39 -0.07
CA LYS A 72 25.90 9.57 -0.16
C LYS A 72 26.86 9.77 1.03
N PRO A 73 27.68 8.80 1.49
CA PRO A 73 28.72 9.09 2.46
C PRO A 73 30.06 9.34 1.72
N GLU A 74 30.63 10.53 1.95
CA GLU A 74 32.05 10.84 1.74
C GLU A 74 32.57 10.92 0.29
N SER A 75 32.20 11.97 -0.45
CA SER A 75 33.17 12.58 -1.37
C SER A 75 34.11 13.44 -0.55
N HIS A 76 35.27 12.88 -0.25
CA HIS A 76 36.44 13.51 0.36
C HIS A 76 36.55 15.03 0.07
N GLU A 77 36.45 15.84 1.12
CA GLU A 77 37.12 17.14 1.17
C GLU A 77 38.47 16.87 1.86
N ASN A 78 39.52 16.75 1.05
CA ASN A 78 40.92 16.85 1.49
C ASN A 78 41.30 18.33 1.57
#